data_AF-F9HIQ3-F1
#
_entry.id   AF-F9HIQ3-F1
#
_cell.length_a   1.000
_cell.length_b   1.000
_cell.length_c   1.000
_cell.angle_alpha   90.00
_cell.angle_beta   90.00
_cell.angle_gamma   90.00
#
_symmetry.space_group_name_H-M   'P 1'
#
loop_
_entity.id
_entity.type
_entity.pdbx_description
1 polymer ?
#
loop_
_entity_poly.entity_id
_entity_poly.type
_entity_poly.pdbx_seq_one_letter_code
_entity_poly.pdbx_strand_id
1 'polypeptide(L)'
;MLELQDCLGRMFTKEQLSVELRQIAHTLPGMKEEKGKLLCSRCNNLIDKEHSVLPVGAYYCRECILLGRVRSDEELYYFPQEAFPVSSSMRWEGKLTTFQEKVSQGLLEAVEKRQNTLVHAVTGAGKTEMIYQVVASILDKGGAVCIASPRIDVCLELYRRLKSDFLCPISLLHGESDPYFRSPLVIATTHQLLKFYHAFDLLIVDEVDAFPYVDNPVLYHAVNQAVKIEGTTVFLTATSTDELDKKVQKGLIKRLSLPRRFHGNPLIVPQKVWLSDLDKKIEVGQLPAKLVKYIQNQRKTAFPLLLFASEIKKGEKISQILQQYFPEETVGFVASTTENRLEVVQDFREQKITMLVTTTILERGVTFPCVDVFVIEANHRLFTRSALVQIGGRVGRSLERPTGDLFFFHDGSNLQMEKAIKEIKKMNKEASI
;
A
#
# COMPACT_ATOMS: atom_id res chain seq x y z
N MET A 1 12.48 -19.12 22.28
CA MET A 1 11.40 -19.09 23.28
C MET A 1 10.86 -17.67 23.29
N LEU A 2 9.55 -17.45 23.43
CA LEU A 2 9.00 -16.08 23.41
C LEU A 2 9.39 -15.38 24.73
N GLU A 3 10.08 -14.25 24.64
CA GLU A 3 10.48 -13.47 25.82
C GLU A 3 9.44 -12.38 26.13
N LEU A 4 9.36 -11.96 27.40
CA LEU A 4 8.41 -10.93 27.83
C LEU A 4 8.55 -9.63 27.03
N GLN A 5 9.77 -9.22 26.71
CA GLN A 5 10.01 -8.00 25.93
C GLN A 5 9.32 -8.06 24.56
N ASP A 6 9.36 -9.21 23.88
CA ASP A 6 8.72 -9.39 22.57
C ASP A 6 7.20 -9.59 22.63
N CYS A 7 6.64 -9.63 23.83
CA CYS A 7 5.20 -9.67 24.08
C CYS A 7 4.58 -8.27 24.22
N LEU A 8 5.36 -7.25 24.60
CA LEU A 8 4.86 -5.90 24.86
C LEU A 8 4.20 -5.28 23.61
N GLY A 9 3.00 -4.72 23.81
CA GLY A 9 2.16 -4.16 22.75
C GLY A 9 1.45 -5.21 21.88
N ARG A 10 1.55 -6.51 22.19
CA ARG A 10 0.98 -7.59 21.38
C ARG A 10 -0.10 -8.37 22.12
N MET A 11 -0.90 -9.07 21.32
CA MET A 11 -1.97 -9.94 21.78
C MET A 11 -1.78 -11.37 21.24
N PHE A 12 -2.17 -12.34 22.06
CA PHE A 12 -1.85 -13.75 21.92
C PHE A 12 -3.04 -14.64 22.29
N THR A 13 -3.11 -15.83 21.71
CA THR A 13 -3.95 -16.91 22.20
C THR A 13 -3.25 -17.68 23.32
N LYS A 14 -4.01 -18.48 24.08
CA LYS A 14 -3.49 -19.33 25.16
C LYS A 14 -2.30 -20.20 24.75
N GLU A 15 -2.36 -20.78 23.55
CA GLU A 15 -1.34 -21.71 23.02
C GLU A 15 -0.02 -21.03 22.64
N GLN A 16 -0.04 -19.71 22.46
CA GLN A 16 1.15 -18.94 22.04
C GLN A 16 2.03 -18.50 23.22
N LEU A 17 1.56 -18.66 24.46
CA LEU A 17 2.25 -18.21 25.66
C LEU A 17 2.62 -19.37 26.58
N SER A 18 3.77 -19.24 27.25
CA SER A 18 4.15 -20.14 28.34
C SER A 18 3.22 -19.98 29.54
N VAL A 19 3.33 -20.87 30.53
CA VAL A 19 2.50 -20.78 31.76
C VAL A 19 2.86 -19.51 32.53
N GLU A 20 4.14 -19.17 32.61
CA GLU A 20 4.66 -18.02 33.36
C GLU A 20 4.17 -16.70 32.75
N LEU A 21 4.28 -16.56 31.43
CA LEU A 21 3.82 -15.35 30.72
C LEU A 21 2.30 -15.16 30.85
N ARG A 22 1.51 -16.23 30.90
CA ARG A 22 0.05 -16.14 31.07
C ARG A 22 -0.37 -15.62 32.44
N GLN A 23 0.43 -15.83 33.48
CA GLN A 23 0.10 -15.37 34.84
C GLN A 23 0.23 -13.85 35.00
N ILE A 24 1.09 -13.22 34.19
CA ILE A 24 1.35 -11.78 34.24
C ILE A 24 0.69 -11.00 33.08
N ALA A 25 0.09 -11.71 32.13
CA ALA A 25 -0.61 -11.10 31.01
C ALA A 25 -1.96 -10.51 31.43
N HIS A 26 -2.37 -9.42 30.78
CA HIS A 26 -3.74 -8.95 30.85
C HIS A 26 -4.62 -9.79 29.93
N THR A 27 -5.91 -9.89 30.24
CA THR A 27 -6.86 -10.69 29.45
C THR A 27 -7.98 -9.84 28.86
N LEU A 28 -8.54 -10.35 27.77
CA LEU A 28 -9.78 -9.90 27.16
C LEU A 28 -10.53 -11.11 26.59
N PRO A 29 -11.87 -11.11 26.61
CA PRO A 29 -12.62 -12.27 26.15
C PRO A 29 -12.32 -12.53 24.68
N GLY A 30 -12.15 -13.79 24.27
CA GLY A 30 -11.84 -14.11 22.87
C GLY A 30 -12.94 -13.66 21.90
N MET A 31 -14.18 -13.59 22.36
CA MET A 31 -15.32 -13.07 21.61
C MET A 31 -16.21 -12.19 22.49
N LYS A 32 -16.86 -11.20 21.86
CA LYS A 32 -17.81 -10.29 22.52
C LYS A 32 -19.16 -10.32 21.80
N GLU A 33 -20.24 -10.16 22.56
CA GLU A 33 -21.58 -10.07 21.99
C GLU A 33 -22.04 -8.60 21.96
N GLU A 34 -22.35 -8.11 20.76
CA GLU A 34 -22.85 -6.75 20.54
C GLU A 34 -24.15 -6.81 19.74
N LYS A 35 -25.24 -6.29 20.31
CA LYS A 35 -26.57 -6.24 19.66
C LYS A 35 -27.02 -7.61 19.11
N GLY A 36 -26.79 -8.68 19.88
CA GLY A 36 -27.13 -10.07 19.52
C GLY A 36 -26.21 -10.72 18.48
N LYS A 37 -25.11 -10.06 18.12
CA LYS A 37 -24.10 -10.58 17.19
C LYS A 37 -22.82 -10.93 17.95
N LEU A 38 -22.30 -12.13 17.73
CA LEU A 38 -21.03 -12.58 18.31
C LEU A 38 -19.87 -12.15 17.40
N LEU A 39 -18.96 -11.34 17.94
CA LEU A 39 -17.82 -10.77 17.22
C LEU A 39 -16.50 -11.28 17.82
N CYS A 40 -15.52 -11.56 16.97
CA CYS A 40 -14.15 -11.86 17.42
C CYS A 40 -13.50 -10.63 18.06
N SER A 41 -12.92 -10.74 19.24
CA SER A 41 -12.28 -9.60 19.91
C SER A 41 -10.94 -9.19 19.30
N ARG A 42 -10.36 -10.00 18.39
CA ARG A 42 -9.13 -9.65 17.67
C ARG A 42 -9.35 -9.01 16.30
N CYS A 43 -10.30 -9.51 15.51
CA CYS A 43 -10.49 -9.02 14.14
C CYS A 43 -11.85 -8.36 13.93
N ASN A 44 -12.71 -8.36 14.94
CA ASN A 44 -14.08 -7.87 14.90
C ASN A 44 -14.95 -8.50 13.80
N ASN A 45 -14.53 -9.66 13.28
CA ASN A 45 -15.32 -10.40 12.31
C ASN A 45 -16.56 -11.02 12.99
N LEU A 46 -17.67 -11.01 12.27
CA LEU A 46 -18.91 -11.67 12.70
C LEU A 46 -18.72 -13.19 12.67
N ILE A 47 -19.04 -13.83 13.79
CA ILE A 47 -18.92 -15.28 13.92
C ILE A 47 -20.18 -15.94 13.36
N ASP A 48 -19.99 -16.75 12.33
CA ASP A 48 -21.01 -17.65 11.83
C ASP A 48 -21.20 -18.80 12.83
N LYS A 49 -22.28 -18.73 13.62
CA LYS A 49 -22.59 -19.72 14.67
C LYS A 49 -22.94 -21.10 14.10
N GLU A 50 -23.33 -21.22 12.83
CA GLU A 50 -23.66 -22.50 12.20
C GLU A 50 -22.40 -23.23 11.76
N HIS A 51 -21.48 -22.51 11.11
CA HIS A 51 -20.29 -23.12 10.51
C HIS A 51 -19.03 -23.03 11.40
N SER A 52 -19.04 -22.20 12.44
CA SER A 52 -17.84 -21.95 13.27
C SER A 52 -17.95 -22.53 14.68
N VAL A 53 -18.68 -23.63 14.85
CA VAL A 53 -18.83 -24.36 16.12
C VAL A 53 -17.82 -25.52 16.21
N LEU A 54 -17.25 -25.73 17.39
CA LEU A 54 -16.38 -26.85 17.73
C LEU A 54 -17.19 -27.98 18.40
N PRO A 55 -16.69 -29.23 18.42
CA PRO A 55 -17.38 -30.34 19.09
C PRO A 55 -17.68 -30.10 20.58
N VAL A 56 -16.89 -29.23 21.23
CA VAL A 56 -17.06 -28.82 22.63
C VAL A 56 -18.16 -27.77 22.82
N GLY A 57 -18.86 -27.36 21.76
CA GLY A 57 -19.91 -26.34 21.79
C GLY A 57 -19.42 -24.89 21.72
N ALA A 58 -18.10 -24.66 21.78
CA ALA A 58 -17.50 -23.33 21.64
C ALA A 58 -17.43 -22.88 20.19
N TYR A 59 -17.46 -21.57 19.95
CA TYR A 59 -17.26 -20.99 18.63
C TYR A 59 -15.81 -20.60 18.40
N TYR A 60 -15.36 -20.57 17.15
CA TYR A 60 -14.01 -20.11 16.77
C TYR A 60 -14.03 -19.11 15.61
N CYS A 61 -13.04 -18.24 15.53
CA CYS A 61 -12.94 -17.27 14.45
C CYS A 61 -12.11 -17.82 13.27
N ARG A 62 -12.75 -18.03 12.12
CA ARG A 62 -12.11 -18.52 10.88
C ARG A 62 -11.08 -17.55 10.30
N GLU A 63 -11.38 -16.25 10.34
CA GLU A 63 -10.50 -15.17 9.85
C GLU A 63 -9.15 -15.12 10.58
N CYS A 64 -9.13 -15.69 11.77
CA CYS A 64 -8.06 -15.59 12.73
C CYS A 64 -7.18 -16.85 12.77
N ILE A 65 -7.54 -17.94 12.09
CA ILE A 65 -6.89 -19.26 12.25
C ILE A 65 -5.37 -19.18 12.08
N LEU A 66 -4.89 -18.51 11.03
CA LEU A 66 -3.46 -18.41 10.72
C LEU A 66 -2.65 -17.60 11.76
N LEU A 67 -3.33 -16.77 12.54
CA LEU A 67 -2.72 -15.97 13.61
C LEU A 67 -2.87 -16.64 14.99
N GLY A 68 -3.38 -17.87 15.05
CA GLY A 68 -3.79 -18.57 16.26
C GLY A 68 -5.30 -18.52 16.44
N ARG A 69 -5.92 -19.67 16.70
CA ARG A 69 -7.38 -19.81 16.77
C ARG A 69 -7.95 -19.05 17.98
N VAL A 70 -8.78 -18.04 17.73
CA VAL A 70 -9.55 -17.36 18.78
C VAL A 70 -10.85 -18.11 19.01
N ARG A 71 -11.18 -18.37 20.27
CA ARG A 71 -12.37 -19.14 20.68
C ARG A 71 -13.27 -18.35 21.63
N SER A 72 -14.55 -18.72 21.71
CA SER A 72 -15.52 -18.09 22.61
C SER A 72 -15.37 -18.51 24.07
N ASP A 73 -14.75 -19.66 24.34
CA ASP A 73 -14.53 -20.24 25.67
C ASP A 73 -13.12 -19.98 26.21
N GLU A 74 -12.33 -19.18 25.51
CA GLU A 74 -10.96 -18.84 25.88
C GLU A 74 -10.75 -17.32 25.87
N GLU A 75 -9.81 -16.88 26.69
CA GLU A 75 -9.35 -15.49 26.72
C GLU A 75 -8.25 -15.26 25.68
N LEU A 76 -8.17 -14.02 25.20
CA LEU A 76 -6.98 -13.47 24.57
C LEU A 76 -6.12 -12.81 25.64
N TYR A 77 -4.82 -12.92 25.47
CA TYR A 77 -3.82 -12.41 26.40
C TYR A 77 -3.06 -11.27 25.73
N TYR A 78 -2.84 -10.16 26.43
CA TYR A 78 -2.06 -9.05 25.90
C TYR A 78 -1.15 -8.46 26.96
N PHE A 79 -0.14 -7.73 26.48
CA PHE A 79 0.80 -7.02 27.33
C PHE A 79 0.80 -5.54 26.91
N PRO A 80 0.54 -4.60 27.83
CA PRO A 80 0.64 -3.18 27.54
C PRO A 80 2.01 -2.82 26.95
N GLN A 81 2.03 -1.88 26.01
CA GLN A 81 3.31 -1.37 25.49
C GLN A 81 3.99 -0.52 26.56
N GLU A 82 5.31 -0.68 26.68
CA GLU A 82 6.15 0.16 27.53
C GLU A 82 6.92 1.19 26.69
N ALA A 83 7.38 2.25 27.34
CA ALA A 83 8.24 3.24 26.69
C ALA A 83 9.57 2.61 26.24
N PHE A 84 10.14 3.17 25.18
CA PHE A 84 11.49 2.89 24.73
C PHE A 84 12.47 3.93 25.28
N PRO A 85 13.77 3.59 25.39
CA PRO A 85 14.79 4.57 25.75
C PRO A 85 14.80 5.77 24.79
N VAL A 86 14.81 6.98 25.36
CA VAL A 86 14.94 8.23 24.59
C VAL A 86 16.30 8.26 23.90
N SER A 87 16.30 8.51 22.59
CA SER A 87 17.49 8.64 21.77
C SER A 87 17.20 9.50 20.54
N SER A 88 18.23 10.09 19.93
CA SER A 88 18.10 10.72 18.62
C SER A 88 17.87 9.65 17.57
N SER A 89 16.63 9.50 17.10
CA SER A 89 16.26 8.41 16.20
C SER A 89 16.61 8.66 14.74
N MET A 90 16.69 9.93 14.31
CA MET A 90 16.89 10.28 12.90
C MET A 90 18.38 10.48 12.55
N ARG A 91 18.81 9.91 11.41
CA ARG A 91 20.11 10.16 10.76
C ARG A 91 19.96 11.00 9.49
N TRP A 92 18.78 11.02 8.87
CA TRP A 92 18.56 11.69 7.59
C TRP A 92 18.85 13.19 7.62
N GLU A 93 19.77 13.64 6.76
CA GLU A 93 20.20 15.05 6.63
C GLU A 93 19.66 15.74 5.36
N GLY A 94 18.68 15.12 4.70
CA GLY A 94 18.09 15.69 3.49
C GLY A 94 17.26 16.95 3.77
N LYS A 95 16.91 17.67 2.71
CA LYS A 95 16.08 18.87 2.79
C LYS A 95 14.70 18.62 2.17
N LEU A 96 13.65 18.91 2.92
CA LEU A 96 12.28 18.86 2.40
C LEU A 96 12.04 20.02 1.43
N THR A 97 11.20 19.77 0.42
CA THR A 97 10.61 20.86 -0.37
C THR A 97 9.64 21.67 0.48
N THR A 98 9.36 22.92 0.10
CA THR A 98 8.42 23.78 0.83
C THR A 98 7.03 23.13 1.02
N PHE A 99 6.56 22.37 0.03
CA PHE A 99 5.28 21.66 0.15
C PHE A 99 5.37 20.47 1.10
N GLN A 100 6.46 19.71 1.08
CA GLN A 100 6.68 18.61 2.02
C GLN A 100 6.84 19.13 3.46
N GLU A 101 7.57 20.23 3.66
CA GLU A 101 7.74 20.88 4.96
C GLU A 101 6.38 21.30 5.55
N LYS A 102 5.53 21.92 4.74
CA LYS A 102 4.17 22.31 5.16
C LYS A 102 3.33 21.11 5.60
N VAL A 103 3.44 19.97 4.90
CA VAL A 103 2.76 18.74 5.29
C VAL A 103 3.39 18.15 6.56
N SER A 104 4.72 18.13 6.66
CA SER A 104 5.44 17.62 7.84
C SER A 104 5.06 18.39 9.10
N GLN A 105 5.06 19.72 9.03
CA GLN A 105 4.58 20.58 10.12
C GLN A 105 3.10 20.33 10.44
N GLY A 106 2.26 20.18 9.41
CA GLY A 106 0.85 19.86 9.57
C GLY A 106 0.61 18.50 10.26
N LEU A 107 1.51 17.53 10.08
CA LEU A 107 1.49 16.23 10.75
C LEU A 107 1.95 16.34 12.21
N LEU A 108 2.99 17.13 12.50
CA LEU A 108 3.43 17.41 13.87
C LEU A 108 2.29 18.03 14.69
N GLU A 109 1.65 19.08 14.16
CA GLU A 109 0.48 19.71 14.81
C GLU A 109 -0.67 18.72 15.03
N ALA A 110 -0.90 17.82 14.07
CA ALA A 110 -1.98 16.85 14.15
C ALA A 110 -1.73 15.83 15.27
N VAL A 111 -0.49 15.36 15.41
CA VAL A 111 -0.08 14.47 16.50
C VAL A 111 -0.20 15.17 17.86
N GLU A 112 0.23 16.43 17.99
CA GLU A 112 0.05 17.20 19.23
C GLU A 112 -1.42 17.36 19.61
N LYS A 113 -2.30 17.56 18.63
CA LYS A 113 -3.75 17.68 18.81
C LYS A 113 -4.47 16.32 18.88
N ARG A 114 -3.75 15.21 18.77
CA ARG A 114 -4.31 13.84 18.70
C ARG A 114 -5.39 13.70 17.62
N GLN A 115 -5.16 14.33 16.47
CA GLN A 115 -6.11 14.39 15.37
C GLN A 115 -5.65 13.51 14.21
N ASN A 116 -6.46 12.51 13.89
CA ASN A 116 -6.24 11.65 12.73
C ASN A 116 -6.20 12.47 11.43
N THR A 117 -5.29 12.10 10.53
CA THR A 117 -4.99 12.90 9.34
C THR A 117 -4.96 12.05 8.07
N LEU A 118 -5.46 12.60 6.98
CA LEU A 118 -5.32 12.08 5.62
C LEU A 118 -4.35 12.96 4.84
N VAL A 119 -3.22 12.39 4.42
CA VAL A 119 -2.32 13.03 3.47
C VAL A 119 -2.62 12.52 2.07
N HIS A 120 -3.14 13.41 1.23
CA HIS A 120 -3.36 13.15 -0.18
C HIS A 120 -2.18 13.70 -0.99
N ALA A 121 -1.30 12.81 -1.43
CA ALA A 121 -0.03 13.16 -2.08
C ALA A 121 0.10 12.51 -3.44
N VAL A 122 0.49 13.28 -4.47
CA VAL A 122 0.70 12.71 -5.81
C VAL A 122 1.76 11.60 -5.82
N THR A 123 1.67 10.71 -6.79
CA THR A 123 2.73 9.73 -7.05
C THR A 123 4.06 10.43 -7.31
N GLY A 124 5.12 9.94 -6.67
CA GLY A 124 6.44 10.59 -6.75
C GLY A 124 6.53 11.92 -6.00
N ALA A 125 5.72 12.17 -4.97
CA ALA A 125 5.84 13.37 -4.14
C ALA A 125 6.91 13.31 -3.03
N GLY A 126 7.56 12.15 -2.83
CA GLY A 126 8.44 11.94 -1.66
C GLY A 126 7.64 11.85 -0.36
N LYS A 127 6.65 10.94 -0.33
CA LYS A 127 5.75 10.73 0.82
C LYS A 127 6.48 10.23 2.07
N THR A 128 7.64 9.59 1.90
CA THR A 128 8.35 8.97 3.03
C THR A 128 9.10 10.02 3.82
N GLU A 129 9.76 10.97 3.17
CA GLU A 129 10.58 12.00 3.82
C GLU A 129 9.71 12.96 4.63
N MET A 130 8.50 13.29 4.15
CA MET A 130 7.60 14.19 4.88
C MET A 130 7.11 13.63 6.22
N ILE A 131 7.16 12.30 6.44
CA ILE A 131 6.77 11.69 7.71
C ILE A 131 7.94 11.57 8.69
N TYR A 132 9.19 11.82 8.27
CA TYR A 132 10.36 11.57 9.12
C TYR A 132 10.34 12.40 10.40
N GLN A 133 10.03 13.70 10.31
CA GLN A 133 9.99 14.57 11.48
C GLN A 133 8.95 14.10 12.50
N VAL A 134 7.75 13.72 12.06
CA VAL A 134 6.70 13.24 12.96
C VAL A 134 7.04 11.88 13.57
N VAL A 135 7.65 10.98 12.80
CA VAL A 135 8.15 9.68 13.29
C VAL A 135 9.20 9.91 14.37
N ALA A 136 10.23 10.70 14.08
CA ALA A 136 11.30 11.01 15.04
C ALA A 136 10.76 11.68 16.31
N SER A 137 9.82 12.63 16.18
CA SER A 137 9.23 13.33 17.33
C SER A 137 8.55 12.39 18.35
N ILE A 138 8.06 11.23 17.91
CA ILE A 138 7.45 10.21 18.75
C ILE A 138 8.52 9.27 19.32
N LEU A 139 9.42 8.77 18.47
CA LEU A 139 10.50 7.87 18.87
C LEU A 139 11.42 8.51 19.91
N ASP A 140 11.77 9.78 19.71
CA ASP A 140 12.65 10.57 20.59
C ASP A 140 11.99 10.86 21.96
N LYS A 141 10.68 10.65 22.10
CA LYS A 141 9.95 10.73 23.38
C LYS A 141 9.74 9.35 24.02
N GLY A 142 10.36 8.30 23.47
CA GLY A 142 10.20 6.92 23.91
C GLY A 142 8.91 6.24 23.44
N GLY A 143 8.20 6.85 22.49
CA GLY A 143 6.99 6.28 21.89
C GLY A 143 7.28 5.21 20.84
N ALA A 144 6.22 4.53 20.41
CA ALA A 144 6.26 3.49 19.38
C ALA A 144 5.51 3.91 18.12
N VAL A 145 6.12 3.65 16.96
CA VAL A 145 5.58 4.00 15.65
C VAL A 145 5.42 2.75 14.79
N CYS A 146 4.29 2.64 14.09
CA CYS A 146 4.11 1.65 13.03
C CYS A 146 3.87 2.31 11.68
N ILE A 147 4.53 1.81 10.64
CA ILE A 147 4.24 2.14 9.24
C ILE A 147 3.73 0.87 8.56
N ALA A 148 2.44 0.87 8.23
CA ALA A 148 1.76 -0.26 7.64
C ALA A 148 1.44 -0.03 6.16
N SER A 149 1.54 -1.09 5.34
CA SER A 149 1.08 -1.07 3.94
C SER A 149 0.40 -2.38 3.56
N PRO A 150 -0.63 -2.39 2.69
CA PRO A 150 -1.23 -3.63 2.20
C PRO A 150 -0.29 -4.47 1.34
N ARG A 151 0.80 -3.90 0.81
CA ARG A 151 1.71 -4.56 -0.15
C ARG A 151 3.05 -4.89 0.50
N ILE A 152 3.50 -6.13 0.31
CA ILE A 152 4.81 -6.60 0.83
C ILE A 152 5.95 -5.81 0.17
N ASP A 153 5.92 -5.60 -1.14
CA ASP A 153 6.98 -4.88 -1.87
C ASP A 153 7.20 -3.46 -1.34
N VAL A 154 6.12 -2.78 -0.95
CA VAL A 154 6.17 -1.44 -0.33
C VAL A 154 6.80 -1.52 1.06
N CYS A 155 6.45 -2.52 1.87
CA CYS A 155 7.06 -2.72 3.18
C CYS A 155 8.58 -2.98 3.07
N LEU A 156 9.00 -3.76 2.07
CA LEU A 156 10.42 -4.03 1.81
C LEU A 156 11.18 -2.78 1.37
N GLU A 157 10.59 -1.96 0.49
CA GLU A 157 11.18 -0.68 0.07
C GLU A 157 11.31 0.28 1.25
N LEU A 158 10.24 0.44 2.05
CA LEU A 158 10.24 1.28 3.24
C LEU A 158 11.26 0.81 4.28
N TYR A 159 11.39 -0.51 4.50
CA TYR A 159 12.35 -1.06 5.44
C TYR A 159 13.79 -0.75 5.06
N ARG A 160 14.17 -0.97 3.79
CA ARG A 160 15.53 -0.64 3.32
C ARG A 160 15.85 0.83 3.53
N ARG A 161 14.88 1.69 3.23
CA ARG A 161 15.03 3.14 3.32
C ARG A 161 15.08 3.65 4.77
N LEU A 162 14.16 3.22 5.62
CA LEU A 162 14.13 3.65 7.02
C LEU A 162 15.33 3.11 7.80
N LYS A 163 15.86 1.93 7.43
CA LYS A 163 17.08 1.39 8.02
C LYS A 163 18.33 2.22 7.71
N SER A 164 18.38 2.95 6.60
CA SER A 164 19.46 3.91 6.34
C SER A 164 19.26 5.22 7.09
N ASP A 165 18.00 5.64 7.24
CA ASP A 165 17.62 7.00 7.64
C ASP A 165 17.35 7.13 9.15
N PHE A 166 17.18 6.02 9.87
CA PHE A 166 16.96 5.97 11.32
C PHE A 166 18.01 5.09 12.03
N LEU A 167 18.37 5.48 13.25
CA LEU A 167 19.35 4.80 14.11
C LEU A 167 18.73 3.70 14.98
N CYS A 168 17.41 3.73 15.18
CA CYS A 168 16.72 2.80 16.05
C CYS A 168 16.53 1.42 15.39
N PRO A 169 16.37 0.34 16.18
CA PRO A 169 16.02 -0.97 15.62
C PRO A 169 14.63 -0.93 14.96
N ILE A 170 14.49 -1.65 13.84
CA ILE A 170 13.26 -1.70 13.04
C ILE A 170 12.84 -3.15 12.82
N SER A 171 11.64 -3.54 13.24
CA SER A 171 11.05 -4.83 12.90
C SER A 171 10.26 -4.75 11.59
N LEU A 172 10.47 -5.72 10.70
CA LEU A 172 9.74 -5.88 9.43
C LEU A 172 8.84 -7.11 9.52
N LEU A 173 7.53 -6.93 9.36
CA LEU A 173 6.53 -7.98 9.50
C LEU A 173 5.72 -8.20 8.23
N HIS A 174 5.82 -9.40 7.65
CA HIS A 174 4.94 -9.89 6.58
C HIS A 174 4.74 -11.41 6.74
N GLY A 175 4.07 -12.07 5.78
CA GLY A 175 3.72 -13.50 5.90
C GLY A 175 4.93 -14.45 6.00
N GLU A 176 6.09 -14.02 5.50
CA GLU A 176 7.32 -14.83 5.39
C GLU A 176 8.50 -14.16 6.12
N SER A 177 8.25 -13.11 6.90
CA SER A 177 9.32 -12.41 7.63
C SER A 177 9.77 -13.18 8.86
N ASP A 178 10.92 -12.79 9.39
CA ASP A 178 11.34 -13.20 10.73
C ASP A 178 10.26 -12.86 11.79
N PRO A 179 10.25 -13.59 12.92
CA PRO A 179 9.39 -13.27 14.04
C PRO A 179 9.60 -11.83 14.54
N TYR A 180 8.54 -11.26 15.08
CA TYR A 180 8.62 -9.95 15.72
C TYR A 180 9.63 -9.95 16.87
N PHE A 181 10.45 -8.91 16.89
CA PHE A 181 11.24 -8.51 18.04
C PHE A 181 10.86 -7.08 18.43
N ARG A 182 10.90 -6.78 19.74
CA ARG A 182 10.47 -5.48 20.25
C ARG A 182 11.34 -4.36 19.68
N SER A 183 10.69 -3.42 19.00
CA SER A 183 11.34 -2.27 18.36
C SER A 183 10.46 -1.03 18.43
N PRO A 184 11.05 0.17 18.54
CA PRO A 184 10.29 1.41 18.61
C PRO A 184 9.68 1.78 17.25
N LEU A 185 10.25 1.29 16.14
CA LEU A 185 9.72 1.46 14.79
C LEU A 185 9.40 0.10 14.16
N VAL A 186 8.14 -0.10 13.76
CA VAL A 186 7.66 -1.34 13.13
C VAL A 186 7.17 -1.05 11.72
N ILE A 187 7.60 -1.83 10.74
CA ILE A 187 7.08 -1.81 9.38
C ILE A 187 6.35 -3.12 9.14
N ALA A 188 5.10 -3.06 8.72
CA ALA A 188 4.26 -4.25 8.68
C ALA A 188 3.27 -4.26 7.53
N THR A 189 2.88 -5.45 7.06
CA THR A 189 1.66 -5.52 6.25
C THR A 189 0.44 -5.24 7.12
N THR A 190 -0.61 -4.63 6.55
CA THR A 190 -1.82 -4.24 7.30
C THR A 190 -2.45 -5.39 8.09
N HIS A 191 -2.43 -6.62 7.58
CA HIS A 191 -2.93 -7.81 8.29
C HIS A 191 -2.14 -8.14 9.56
N GLN A 192 -0.84 -7.81 9.62
CA GLN A 192 -0.02 -8.06 10.80
C GLN A 192 -0.40 -7.19 11.99
N LEU A 193 -1.10 -6.07 11.75
CA LEU A 193 -1.63 -5.20 12.81
C LEU A 193 -2.59 -5.93 13.75
N LEU A 194 -3.24 -7.01 13.30
CA LEU A 194 -4.10 -7.87 14.14
C LEU A 194 -3.34 -8.53 15.32
N LYS A 195 -2.00 -8.55 15.28
CA LYS A 195 -1.15 -9.06 16.37
C LYS A 195 -0.91 -8.01 17.46
N PHE A 196 -1.24 -6.74 17.23
CA PHE A 196 -0.95 -5.62 18.12
C PHE A 196 -2.22 -5.11 18.80
N TYR A 197 -2.06 -4.67 20.05
CA TYR A 197 -3.16 -4.13 20.86
C TYR A 197 -2.68 -2.91 21.64
N HIS A 198 -3.20 -1.73 21.29
CA HIS A 198 -2.79 -0.43 21.86
C HIS A 198 -1.26 -0.27 21.94
N ALA A 199 -0.58 -0.60 20.85
CA ALA A 199 0.87 -0.68 20.79
C ALA A 199 1.52 0.63 20.37
N PHE A 200 0.89 1.38 19.47
CA PHE A 200 1.54 2.48 18.75
C PHE A 200 0.96 3.84 19.13
N ASP A 201 1.85 4.80 19.41
CA ASP A 201 1.52 6.21 19.61
C ASP A 201 1.22 6.90 18.27
N LEU A 202 1.85 6.42 17.19
CA LEU A 202 1.61 6.84 15.82
C LEU A 202 1.53 5.62 14.90
N LEU A 203 0.45 5.53 14.13
CA LEU A 203 0.32 4.52 13.06
C LEU A 203 0.10 5.22 11.73
N ILE A 204 1.00 4.96 10.79
CA ILE A 204 0.95 5.50 9.43
C ILE A 204 0.54 4.35 8.51
N VAL A 205 -0.59 4.48 7.81
CA VAL A 205 -1.01 3.52 6.79
C VAL A 205 -0.72 4.10 5.42
N ASP A 206 0.20 3.51 4.67
CA ASP A 206 0.43 3.85 3.26
C ASP A 206 -0.41 2.99 2.33
N GLU A 207 -0.72 3.53 1.15
CA GLU A 207 -1.54 2.90 0.12
C GLU A 207 -2.92 2.44 0.62
N VAL A 208 -3.60 3.28 1.39
CA VAL A 208 -4.96 3.01 1.94
C VAL A 208 -6.04 2.79 0.88
N ASP A 209 -5.73 3.13 -0.37
CA ASP A 209 -6.55 2.95 -1.56
C ASP A 209 -6.28 1.62 -2.28
N ALA A 210 -5.33 0.81 -1.81
CA ALA A 210 -5.00 -0.50 -2.38
C ALA A 210 -5.76 -1.66 -1.70
N PHE A 211 -6.08 -2.67 -2.50
CA PHE A 211 -6.49 -3.99 -2.01
C PHE A 211 -5.31 -4.69 -1.31
N PRO A 212 -5.53 -5.45 -0.21
CA PRO A 212 -6.82 -5.80 0.42
C PRO A 212 -7.32 -4.81 1.47
N TYR A 213 -6.67 -3.66 1.66
CA TYR A 213 -7.02 -2.71 2.72
C TYR A 213 -8.28 -1.91 2.42
N VAL A 214 -8.42 -1.43 1.18
CA VAL A 214 -9.62 -0.70 0.77
C VAL A 214 -10.87 -1.56 0.96
N ASP A 215 -11.91 -0.97 1.54
CA ASP A 215 -13.21 -1.60 1.80
C ASP A 215 -13.15 -2.86 2.68
N ASN A 216 -12.12 -3.01 3.53
CA ASN A 216 -11.96 -4.15 4.43
C ASN A 216 -12.15 -3.76 5.91
N PRO A 217 -13.33 -4.05 6.50
CA PRO A 217 -13.64 -3.70 7.89
C PRO A 217 -12.68 -4.33 8.92
N VAL A 218 -12.17 -5.53 8.65
CA VAL A 218 -11.23 -6.22 9.55
C VAL A 218 -9.91 -5.45 9.61
N LEU A 219 -9.43 -4.95 8.48
CA LEU A 219 -8.18 -4.18 8.44
C LEU A 219 -8.33 -2.77 9.00
N TYR A 220 -9.49 -2.13 8.82
CA TYR A 220 -9.80 -0.89 9.53
C TYR A 220 -9.85 -1.10 11.05
N HIS A 221 -10.42 -2.22 11.49
CA HIS A 221 -10.40 -2.59 12.89
C HIS A 221 -8.97 -2.83 13.40
N ALA A 222 -8.15 -3.57 12.66
CA ALA A 222 -6.76 -3.86 13.02
C ALA A 222 -5.95 -2.58 13.22
N VAL A 223 -6.12 -1.58 12.35
CA VAL A 223 -5.49 -0.25 12.51
C VAL A 223 -5.96 0.42 13.79
N ASN A 224 -7.27 0.53 14.02
CA ASN A 224 -7.81 1.20 15.19
C ASN A 224 -7.39 0.52 16.51
N GLN A 225 -7.35 -0.81 16.52
CA GLN A 225 -6.98 -1.61 17.69
C GLN A 225 -5.49 -1.53 18.01
N ALA A 226 -4.63 -1.47 17.00
CA ALA A 226 -3.19 -1.39 17.19
C ALA A 226 -2.72 -0.03 17.73
N VAL A 227 -3.51 1.03 17.55
CA VAL A 227 -3.21 2.39 18.03
C VAL A 227 -3.61 2.54 19.49
N LYS A 228 -2.78 3.21 20.29
CA LYS A 228 -3.10 3.58 21.67
C LYS A 228 -4.30 4.52 21.71
N ILE A 229 -5.02 4.57 22.83
CA ILE A 229 -6.18 5.47 23.00
C ILE A 229 -5.81 6.94 22.73
N GLU A 230 -4.62 7.35 23.16
CA GLU A 230 -4.10 8.71 22.94
C GLU A 230 -3.26 8.86 21.67
N GLY A 231 -3.13 7.78 20.89
CA GLY A 231 -2.33 7.74 19.67
C GLY A 231 -3.04 8.37 18.47
N THR A 232 -2.27 8.61 17.41
CA THR A 232 -2.77 9.23 16.17
C THR A 232 -2.57 8.31 14.98
N THR A 233 -3.52 8.32 14.05
CA THR A 233 -3.41 7.62 12.76
C THR A 233 -3.22 8.60 11.61
N VAL A 234 -2.26 8.32 10.74
CA VAL A 234 -2.00 9.05 9.50
C VAL A 234 -2.25 8.12 8.32
N PHE A 235 -3.16 8.50 7.43
CA PHE A 235 -3.47 7.78 6.20
C PHE A 235 -2.74 8.47 5.04
N LEU A 236 -1.87 7.75 4.32
CA LEU A 236 -1.17 8.24 3.14
C LEU A 236 -1.79 7.61 1.90
N THR A 237 -2.11 8.44 0.92
CA THR A 237 -2.68 7.96 -0.35
C THR A 237 -2.31 8.86 -1.52
N ALA A 238 -2.27 8.27 -2.72
CA ALA A 238 -2.27 9.07 -3.96
C ALA A 238 -3.66 9.26 -4.57
N THR A 239 -4.68 8.57 -4.05
CA THR A 239 -6.07 8.76 -4.44
C THR A 239 -7.01 8.74 -3.25
N SER A 240 -8.07 9.54 -3.28
CA SER A 240 -9.07 9.51 -2.21
C SER A 240 -10.01 8.31 -2.31
N THR A 241 -10.34 7.69 -1.17
CA THR A 241 -11.44 6.71 -1.07
C THR A 241 -12.72 7.41 -0.60
N ASP A 242 -13.88 6.89 -1.00
CA ASP A 242 -15.17 7.50 -0.65
C ASP A 242 -15.40 7.52 0.87
N GLU A 243 -14.89 6.52 1.61
CA GLU A 243 -14.97 6.49 3.07
C GLU A 243 -14.11 7.58 3.72
N LEU A 244 -12.85 7.73 3.28
CA LEU A 244 -11.94 8.74 3.83
C LEU A 244 -12.42 10.14 3.48
N ASP A 245 -12.92 10.36 2.27
CA ASP A 245 -13.52 11.64 1.87
C ASP A 245 -14.73 11.99 2.75
N LYS A 246 -15.60 11.02 3.08
CA LYS A 246 -16.71 11.24 4.03
C LYS A 246 -16.21 11.61 5.43
N LYS A 247 -15.13 10.97 5.92
CA LYS A 247 -14.53 11.31 7.23
C LYS A 247 -13.95 12.72 7.23
N VAL A 248 -13.31 13.15 6.14
CA VAL A 248 -12.83 14.52 5.97
C VAL A 248 -13.99 15.52 5.98
N GLN A 249 -15.05 15.24 5.21
CA GLN A 249 -16.23 16.12 5.13
C GLN A 249 -16.94 16.28 6.47
N LYS A 250 -16.95 15.24 7.30
CA LYS A 250 -17.51 15.27 8.66
C LYS A 250 -16.58 15.92 9.70
N GLY A 251 -15.37 16.35 9.32
CA GLY A 251 -14.37 16.91 10.24
C GLY A 251 -13.72 15.89 11.17
N LEU A 252 -13.93 14.58 10.94
CA LEU A 252 -13.37 13.51 11.77
C LEU A 252 -11.87 13.30 11.54
N ILE A 253 -11.38 13.64 10.33
CA ILE A 253 -9.96 13.59 9.99
C ILE A 253 -9.55 14.87 9.25
N LYS A 254 -8.36 15.40 9.56
CA LYS A 254 -7.78 16.58 8.88
C LYS A 254 -7.21 16.14 7.54
N ARG A 255 -7.43 16.91 6.47
CA ARG A 255 -6.82 16.65 5.15
C ARG A 255 -5.61 17.56 4.93
N LEU A 256 -4.47 16.96 4.60
CA LEU A 256 -3.27 17.64 4.10
C LEU A 256 -3.09 17.26 2.62
N SER A 257 -2.81 18.24 1.75
CA SER A 257 -2.64 18.00 0.30
C SER A 257 -1.19 18.25 -0.10
N LEU A 258 -0.61 17.33 -0.87
CA LEU A 258 0.70 17.43 -1.50
C LEU A 258 0.54 17.22 -3.02
N PRO A 259 0.09 18.25 -3.76
CA PRO A 259 -0.33 18.11 -5.16
C PRO A 259 0.84 18.14 -6.16
N ARG A 260 2.06 18.45 -5.72
CA ARG A 260 3.28 18.54 -6.57
C ARG A 260 4.19 17.35 -6.35
N ARG A 261 4.86 16.91 -7.42
CA ARG A 261 6.03 16.01 -7.33
C ARG A 261 7.20 16.73 -6.68
N PHE A 262 8.18 15.97 -6.17
CA PHE A 262 9.37 16.56 -5.55
C PHE A 262 10.15 17.49 -6.49
N HIS A 263 10.12 17.22 -7.81
CA HIS A 263 10.72 18.06 -8.85
C HIS A 263 9.80 19.16 -9.40
N GLY A 264 8.57 19.29 -8.89
CA GLY A 264 7.65 20.38 -9.21
C GLY A 264 6.88 20.27 -10.54
N ASN A 265 7.17 19.33 -11.43
CA ASN A 265 6.43 19.17 -12.70
C ASN A 265 5.04 18.55 -12.47
N PRO A 266 4.03 18.89 -13.29
CA PRO A 266 2.69 18.33 -13.18
C PRO A 266 2.66 16.83 -13.53
N LEU A 267 1.60 16.16 -13.08
CA LEU A 267 1.28 14.80 -13.50
C LEU A 267 0.91 14.78 -14.99
N ILE A 268 1.33 13.72 -15.69
CA ILE A 268 0.93 13.50 -17.08
C ILE A 268 -0.55 13.12 -17.12
N VAL A 269 -1.32 13.89 -17.88
CA VAL A 269 -2.73 13.59 -18.13
C VAL A 269 -2.79 12.54 -19.24
N PRO A 270 -3.43 11.36 -19.00
CA PRO A 270 -3.46 10.30 -20.00
C PRO A 270 -4.27 10.71 -21.22
N GLN A 271 -3.79 10.32 -22.40
CA GLN A 271 -4.52 10.48 -23.66
C GLN A 271 -5.35 9.24 -23.94
N LYS A 272 -6.66 9.44 -24.17
CA LYS A 272 -7.58 8.35 -24.52
C LYS A 272 -7.44 8.00 -25.99
N VAL A 273 -7.24 6.72 -26.29
CA VAL A 273 -7.07 6.22 -27.65
C VAL A 273 -8.09 5.11 -27.93
N TRP A 274 -9.01 5.36 -28.85
CA TRP A 274 -9.94 4.33 -29.30
C TRP A 274 -9.20 3.15 -29.93
N LEU A 275 -9.48 1.93 -29.47
CA LEU A 275 -8.89 0.68 -29.94
C LEU A 275 -9.97 -0.41 -29.95
N SER A 276 -10.48 -0.75 -31.13
CA SER A 276 -11.44 -1.84 -31.31
C SER A 276 -10.75 -3.15 -31.71
N ASP A 277 -11.50 -4.25 -31.62
CA ASP A 277 -11.14 -5.58 -32.13
C ASP A 277 -9.84 -6.16 -31.54
N LEU A 278 -9.45 -5.73 -30.34
CA LEU A 278 -8.26 -6.24 -29.65
C LEU A 278 -8.35 -7.76 -29.45
N ASP A 279 -9.43 -8.26 -28.86
CA ASP A 279 -9.59 -9.69 -28.56
C ASP A 279 -9.55 -10.55 -29.84
N LYS A 280 -10.32 -10.16 -30.86
CA LYS A 280 -10.33 -10.85 -32.17
C LYS A 280 -8.94 -10.91 -32.78
N LYS A 281 -8.14 -9.84 -32.64
CA LYS A 281 -6.77 -9.79 -33.16
C LYS A 281 -5.81 -10.67 -32.36
N ILE A 282 -5.90 -10.63 -31.03
CA ILE A 282 -5.08 -11.48 -30.15
C ILE A 282 -5.35 -12.97 -30.42
N GLU A 283 -6.59 -13.36 -30.68
CA GLU A 283 -6.95 -14.75 -31.00
C GLU A 283 -6.25 -15.28 -32.25
N VAL A 284 -6.04 -14.44 -33.26
CA VAL A 284 -5.33 -14.79 -34.51
C VAL A 284 -3.83 -14.46 -34.45
N GLY A 285 -3.27 -14.21 -33.25
CA GLY A 285 -1.85 -13.93 -33.05
C GLY A 285 -1.40 -12.55 -33.57
N GLN A 286 -2.30 -11.58 -33.66
CA GLN A 286 -2.01 -10.23 -34.16
C GLN A 286 -2.37 -9.15 -33.12
N LEU A 287 -1.86 -7.94 -33.33
CA LEU A 287 -2.33 -6.74 -32.63
C LEU A 287 -3.07 -5.82 -33.60
N PRO A 288 -4.03 -4.99 -33.13
CA PRO A 288 -4.62 -3.97 -33.98
C PRO A 288 -3.53 -3.02 -34.51
N ALA A 289 -3.56 -2.72 -35.81
CA ALA A 289 -2.53 -1.90 -36.48
C ALA A 289 -2.32 -0.54 -35.80
N LYS A 290 -3.37 0.01 -35.19
CA LYS A 290 -3.29 1.24 -34.40
C LYS A 290 -2.37 1.07 -33.19
N LEU A 291 -2.53 0.02 -32.39
CA LEU A 291 -1.66 -0.25 -31.24
C LEU A 291 -0.21 -0.43 -31.68
N VAL A 292 0.03 -1.22 -32.75
CA VAL A 292 1.37 -1.42 -33.32
C VAL A 292 2.02 -0.09 -33.71
N LYS A 293 1.28 0.82 -34.36
CA LYS A 293 1.79 2.14 -34.76
C LYS A 293 2.19 3.01 -33.57
N TYR A 294 1.41 2.99 -32.48
CA TYR A 294 1.76 3.73 -31.26
C TYR A 294 3.04 3.17 -30.62
N ILE A 295 3.17 1.86 -30.55
CA ILE A 295 4.38 1.21 -30.03
C ILE A 295 5.58 1.53 -30.93
N GLN A 296 5.47 1.36 -32.25
CA GLN A 296 6.51 1.71 -33.22
C GLN A 296 7.00 3.16 -33.08
N ASN A 297 6.08 4.10 -32.86
CA ASN A 297 6.46 5.50 -32.64
C ASN A 297 7.20 5.69 -31.33
N GLN A 298 6.73 5.06 -30.25
CA GLN A 298 7.37 5.16 -28.94
C GLN A 298 8.75 4.51 -28.95
N ARG A 299 8.95 3.39 -29.67
CA ARG A 299 10.25 2.71 -29.84
C ARG A 299 11.33 3.61 -30.44
N LYS A 300 10.98 4.64 -31.22
CA LYS A 300 11.95 5.63 -31.74
C LYS A 300 12.67 6.42 -30.65
N THR A 301 12.12 6.46 -29.44
CA THR A 301 12.71 7.18 -28.31
C THR A 301 13.65 6.32 -27.46
N ALA A 302 13.68 5.00 -27.68
CA ALA A 302 14.42 3.99 -26.91
C ALA A 302 14.12 3.92 -25.41
N PHE A 303 13.19 4.73 -24.89
CA PHE A 303 12.82 4.66 -23.48
C PHE A 303 12.07 3.37 -23.14
N PRO A 304 12.22 2.80 -21.93
CA PRO A 304 11.46 1.62 -21.51
C PRO A 304 9.96 1.82 -21.62
N LEU A 305 9.23 0.84 -22.16
CA LEU A 305 7.77 0.86 -22.27
C LEU A 305 7.16 -0.18 -21.34
N LEU A 306 6.25 0.28 -20.50
CA LEU A 306 5.46 -0.56 -19.60
C LEU A 306 4.02 -0.64 -20.12
N LEU A 307 3.56 -1.84 -20.44
CA LEU A 307 2.21 -2.09 -20.94
C LEU A 307 1.38 -2.82 -19.89
N PHE A 308 0.27 -2.21 -19.45
CA PHE A 308 -0.69 -2.83 -18.55
C PHE A 308 -1.77 -3.55 -19.35
N ALA A 309 -1.86 -4.86 -19.18
CA ALA A 309 -2.92 -5.71 -19.69
C ALA A 309 -3.97 -5.96 -18.59
N SER A 310 -5.23 -6.09 -19.00
CA SER A 310 -6.38 -6.32 -18.13
C SER A 310 -6.29 -7.65 -17.36
N GLU A 311 -5.79 -8.71 -18.00
CA GLU A 311 -5.77 -10.08 -17.49
C GLU A 311 -4.45 -10.80 -17.79
N ILE A 312 -4.09 -11.79 -16.95
CA ILE A 312 -2.83 -12.54 -17.06
C ILE A 312 -2.70 -13.20 -18.43
N LYS A 313 -3.68 -14.01 -18.83
CA LYS A 313 -3.68 -14.73 -20.13
C LYS A 313 -3.56 -13.77 -21.32
N LYS A 314 -4.19 -12.60 -21.23
CA LYS A 314 -4.16 -11.59 -22.30
C LYS A 314 -2.78 -10.92 -22.36
N GLY A 315 -2.21 -10.59 -21.21
CA GLY A 315 -0.86 -10.05 -21.10
C GLY A 315 0.21 -10.99 -21.68
N GLU A 316 0.13 -12.29 -21.38
CA GLU A 316 1.04 -13.31 -21.95
C GLU A 316 0.95 -13.39 -23.47
N LYS A 317 -0.26 -13.41 -24.01
CA LYS A 317 -0.45 -13.40 -25.47
C LYS A 317 0.08 -12.12 -26.09
N ILE A 318 -0.19 -10.96 -25.49
CA ILE A 318 0.31 -9.66 -25.97
C ILE A 318 1.84 -9.65 -25.96
N SER A 319 2.51 -10.13 -24.90
CA SER A 319 3.98 -10.15 -24.85
C SER A 319 4.58 -11.05 -25.94
N GLN A 320 3.99 -12.23 -26.17
CA GLN A 320 4.42 -13.13 -27.24
C GLN A 320 4.27 -12.50 -28.62
N ILE A 321 3.11 -11.87 -28.89
CA ILE A 321 2.87 -11.20 -30.17
C ILE A 321 3.81 -10.00 -30.34
N LEU A 322 4.04 -9.20 -29.29
CA LEU A 322 4.97 -8.07 -29.34
C LEU A 322 6.40 -8.50 -29.70
N GLN A 323 6.88 -9.60 -29.14
CA GLN A 323 8.20 -10.14 -29.48
C GLN A 323 8.31 -10.52 -30.97
N GLN A 324 7.22 -10.94 -31.60
CA GLN A 324 7.18 -11.23 -33.04
C GLN A 324 7.19 -9.96 -33.90
N TYR A 325 6.47 -8.91 -33.49
CA TYR A 325 6.43 -7.63 -34.22
C TYR A 325 7.73 -6.81 -34.07
N PHE A 326 8.45 -7.00 -32.96
CA PHE A 326 9.66 -6.26 -32.61
C PHE A 326 10.78 -7.22 -32.17
N PRO A 327 11.36 -7.99 -33.11
CA PRO A 327 12.34 -9.02 -32.79
C PRO A 327 13.66 -8.49 -32.21
N GLU A 328 13.99 -7.23 -32.48
CA GLU A 328 15.18 -6.54 -31.94
C GLU A 328 15.01 -6.05 -30.50
N GLU A 329 13.77 -6.04 -30.00
CA GLU A 329 13.46 -5.61 -28.64
C GLU A 329 13.42 -6.83 -27.70
N THR A 330 13.67 -6.60 -26.41
CA THR A 330 13.52 -7.64 -25.39
C THR A 330 12.20 -7.42 -24.65
N VAL A 331 11.24 -8.33 -24.86
CA VAL A 331 9.89 -8.24 -24.29
C VAL A 331 9.74 -9.18 -23.08
N GLY A 332 9.49 -8.60 -21.90
CA GLY A 332 9.20 -9.34 -20.67
C GLY A 332 7.71 -9.41 -20.35
N PHE A 333 7.34 -10.34 -19.47
CA PHE A 333 6.00 -10.42 -18.88
C PHE A 333 6.05 -10.66 -17.37
N VAL A 334 5.24 -9.92 -16.60
CA VAL A 334 5.10 -10.08 -15.14
C VAL A 334 3.64 -10.03 -14.70
N ALA A 335 3.21 -11.06 -13.98
CA ALA A 335 1.91 -11.15 -13.32
C ALA A 335 2.04 -11.59 -11.85
N SER A 336 0.93 -11.68 -11.14
CA SER A 336 0.90 -12.19 -9.76
C SER A 336 1.30 -13.66 -9.63
N THR A 337 1.28 -14.41 -10.73
CA THR A 337 1.68 -15.83 -10.81
C THR A 337 3.14 -16.02 -11.20
N THR A 338 3.88 -14.95 -11.51
CA THR A 338 5.28 -15.04 -11.92
C THR A 338 6.18 -15.26 -10.71
N GLU A 339 6.85 -16.42 -10.64
CA GLU A 339 7.73 -16.78 -9.52
C GLU A 339 9.00 -15.91 -9.48
N ASN A 340 9.69 -15.73 -10.61
CA ASN A 340 10.90 -14.92 -10.72
C ASN A 340 10.63 -13.42 -10.91
N ARG A 341 9.52 -12.91 -10.37
CA ARG A 341 9.07 -11.51 -10.53
C ARG A 341 10.16 -10.48 -10.24
N LEU A 342 10.92 -10.66 -9.16
CA LEU A 342 11.93 -9.70 -8.71
C LEU A 342 13.07 -9.56 -9.72
N GLU A 343 13.46 -10.65 -10.37
CA GLU A 343 14.49 -10.67 -11.40
C GLU A 343 14.02 -9.91 -12.64
N VAL A 344 12.82 -10.21 -13.15
CA VAL A 344 12.26 -9.54 -14.34
C VAL A 344 12.07 -8.04 -14.10
N VAL A 345 11.63 -7.65 -12.89
CA VAL A 345 11.52 -6.24 -12.49
C VAL A 345 12.89 -5.56 -12.45
N GLN A 346 13.94 -6.26 -12.00
CA GLN A 346 15.29 -5.74 -11.96
C GLN A 346 15.87 -5.60 -13.38
N ASP A 347 15.67 -6.58 -14.25
CA ASP A 347 16.12 -6.53 -15.64
C ASP A 347 15.45 -5.41 -16.43
N PHE A 348 14.18 -5.12 -16.16
CA PHE A 348 13.50 -3.95 -16.72
C PHE A 348 14.04 -2.63 -16.16
N ARG A 349 14.39 -2.59 -14.86
CA ARG A 349 15.02 -1.41 -14.24
C ARG A 349 16.40 -1.12 -14.84
N GLU A 350 17.16 -2.17 -15.15
CA GLU A 350 18.48 -2.12 -15.78
C GLU A 350 18.41 -1.99 -17.31
N GLN A 351 17.21 -1.87 -17.89
CA GLN A 351 16.96 -1.75 -19.33
C GLN A 351 17.45 -2.94 -20.18
N LYS A 352 17.69 -4.10 -19.57
CA LYS A 352 17.89 -5.36 -20.30
C LYS A 352 16.59 -5.81 -20.98
N ILE A 353 15.46 -5.54 -20.33
CA ILE A 353 14.12 -5.64 -20.92
C ILE A 353 13.71 -4.24 -21.36
N THR A 354 13.33 -4.08 -22.63
CA THR A 354 13.00 -2.77 -23.21
C THR A 354 11.49 -2.54 -23.26
N MET A 355 10.69 -3.61 -23.30
CA MET A 355 9.24 -3.59 -23.17
C MET A 355 8.80 -4.60 -22.11
N LEU A 356 8.00 -4.16 -21.13
CA LEU A 356 7.47 -5.05 -20.10
C LEU A 356 5.95 -5.03 -20.15
N VAL A 357 5.34 -6.19 -20.40
CA VAL A 357 3.90 -6.38 -20.26
C VAL A 357 3.60 -6.84 -18.84
N THR A 358 2.60 -6.25 -18.20
CA THR A 358 2.23 -6.59 -16.82
C THR A 358 0.74 -6.42 -16.58
N THR A 359 0.25 -6.91 -15.44
CA THR A 359 -1.10 -6.65 -14.95
C THR A 359 -1.06 -5.59 -13.84
N THR A 360 -2.16 -5.42 -13.10
CA THR A 360 -2.22 -4.54 -11.92
C THR A 360 -1.23 -4.91 -10.81
N ILE A 361 -0.49 -6.03 -10.92
CA ILE A 361 0.54 -6.40 -9.94
C ILE A 361 1.64 -5.34 -9.81
N LEU A 362 2.02 -4.68 -10.91
CA LEU A 362 3.00 -3.60 -10.90
C LEU A 362 2.34 -2.21 -10.92
N GLU A 363 1.07 -2.07 -10.52
CA GLU A 363 0.46 -0.74 -10.43
C GLU A 363 1.13 0.11 -9.33
N ARG A 364 1.66 -0.54 -8.28
CA ARG A 364 2.28 0.05 -7.07
C ARG A 364 3.60 -0.65 -6.72
N GLY A 365 4.30 -0.18 -5.69
CA GLY A 365 5.43 -0.90 -5.05
C GLY A 365 6.71 -1.10 -5.87
N VAL A 366 6.83 -0.47 -7.04
CA VAL A 366 8.07 -0.48 -7.85
C VAL A 366 8.27 0.87 -8.52
N THR A 367 9.53 1.26 -8.72
CA THR A 367 9.89 2.52 -9.40
C THR A 367 10.78 2.22 -10.60
N PHE A 368 10.43 2.81 -11.76
CA PHE A 368 11.19 2.71 -13.00
C PHE A 368 11.53 4.11 -13.50
N PRO A 369 12.81 4.41 -13.80
CA PRO A 369 13.20 5.69 -14.36
C PRO A 369 12.75 5.81 -15.83
N CYS A 370 12.37 7.03 -16.24
CA CYS A 370 12.19 7.41 -17.64
C CYS A 370 11.23 6.54 -18.48
N VAL A 371 10.23 5.92 -17.85
CA VAL A 371 9.30 4.96 -18.48
C VAL A 371 8.11 5.64 -19.17
N ASP A 372 7.71 5.09 -20.32
CA ASP A 372 6.43 5.37 -20.98
C ASP A 372 5.40 4.27 -20.63
N VAL A 373 4.11 4.62 -20.54
CA VAL A 373 3.09 3.70 -20.02
C VAL A 373 1.87 3.64 -20.92
N PHE A 374 1.54 2.42 -21.35
CA PHE A 374 0.34 2.15 -22.14
C PHE A 374 -0.60 1.26 -21.31
N VAL A 375 -1.86 1.67 -21.13
CA VAL A 375 -2.89 0.84 -20.50
C VAL A 375 -3.80 0.30 -21.59
N ILE A 376 -3.75 -1.02 -21.78
CA ILE A 376 -4.53 -1.73 -22.78
C ILE A 376 -5.87 -2.13 -22.14
N GLU A 377 -6.98 -1.76 -22.81
CA GLU A 377 -8.34 -1.89 -22.27
C GLU A 377 -8.51 -1.17 -20.93
N ALA A 378 -8.13 0.12 -20.88
CA ALA A 378 -8.25 0.95 -19.69
C ALA A 378 -9.70 1.04 -19.15
N ASN A 379 -10.70 0.67 -19.96
CA ASN A 379 -12.10 0.61 -19.58
C ASN A 379 -12.53 -0.73 -18.94
N HIS A 380 -11.63 -1.71 -18.86
CA HIS A 380 -11.89 -3.00 -18.23
C HIS A 380 -12.14 -2.84 -16.71
N ARG A 381 -13.05 -3.65 -16.15
CA ARG A 381 -13.48 -3.56 -14.75
C ARG A 381 -12.37 -3.71 -13.70
N LEU A 382 -11.25 -4.35 -14.07
CA LEU A 382 -10.10 -4.53 -13.17
C LEU A 382 -9.27 -3.25 -13.01
N PHE A 383 -9.40 -2.27 -13.91
CA PHE A 383 -8.77 -0.97 -13.79
C PHE A 383 -9.70 0.01 -13.08
N THR A 384 -9.54 0.10 -11.76
CA THR A 384 -10.22 1.10 -10.94
C THR A 384 -9.64 2.50 -11.18
N ARG A 385 -10.38 3.55 -10.78
CA ARG A 385 -9.87 4.93 -10.74
C ARG A 385 -8.49 4.99 -10.08
N SER A 386 -8.36 4.35 -8.92
CA SER A 386 -7.14 4.35 -8.12
C SER A 386 -5.97 3.69 -8.87
N ALA A 387 -6.21 2.50 -9.45
CA ALA A 387 -5.22 1.80 -10.27
C ALA A 387 -4.74 2.68 -11.44
N LEU A 388 -5.66 3.31 -12.18
CA LEU A 388 -5.31 4.15 -13.33
C LEU A 388 -4.49 5.39 -12.95
N VAL A 389 -4.79 6.04 -11.82
CA VAL A 389 -3.99 7.17 -11.31
C VAL A 389 -2.59 6.72 -10.89
N GLN A 390 -2.47 5.57 -10.23
CA GLN A 390 -1.17 5.02 -9.82
C GLN A 390 -0.32 4.61 -11.03
N ILE A 391 -0.93 3.93 -12.00
CA ILE A 391 -0.30 3.53 -13.26
C ILE A 391 0.18 4.78 -14.02
N GLY A 392 -0.69 5.77 -14.22
CA GLY A 392 -0.32 7.03 -14.86
C GLY A 392 0.76 7.79 -14.10
N GLY A 393 0.76 7.65 -12.77
CA GLY A 393 1.77 8.16 -11.87
C GLY A 393 3.19 7.65 -12.07
N ARG A 394 3.39 6.61 -12.88
CA ARG A 394 4.72 6.09 -13.21
C ARG A 394 5.44 6.93 -14.26
N VAL A 395 4.70 7.60 -15.13
CA VAL A 395 5.25 8.43 -16.21
C VAL A 395 5.72 9.78 -15.67
N GLY A 396 6.86 10.26 -16.19
CA GLY A 396 7.41 11.57 -15.84
C GLY A 396 7.95 11.70 -14.41
N ARG A 397 8.29 10.57 -13.76
CA ARG A 397 8.71 10.54 -12.34
C ARG A 397 10.20 10.87 -12.15
N SER A 398 11.00 10.67 -13.20
CA SER A 398 12.43 10.97 -13.18
C SER A 398 12.65 12.48 -13.29
N LEU A 399 13.65 13.00 -12.56
CA LEU A 399 14.15 14.37 -12.76
C LEU A 399 14.67 14.58 -14.19
N GLU A 400 15.35 13.58 -14.73
CA GLU A 400 15.96 13.61 -16.06
C GLU A 400 14.91 13.62 -17.17
N ARG A 401 13.76 12.99 -16.91
CA ARG A 401 12.62 12.92 -17.83
C ARG A 401 11.31 13.13 -17.07
N PRO A 402 10.91 14.40 -16.86
CA PRO A 402 9.66 14.72 -16.18
C PRO A 402 8.43 14.62 -17.09
N THR A 403 8.62 14.24 -18.35
CA THR A 403 7.58 14.02 -19.36
C THR A 403 7.53 12.54 -19.76
N GLY A 404 6.58 12.17 -20.62
CA GLY A 404 6.51 10.84 -21.21
C GLY A 404 5.14 10.57 -21.82
N ASP A 405 5.05 9.46 -22.53
CA ASP A 405 3.84 8.99 -23.18
C ASP A 405 2.98 8.21 -22.18
N LEU A 406 1.72 8.62 -22.07
CA LEU A 406 0.70 7.96 -21.26
C LEU A 406 -0.58 7.81 -22.07
N PHE A 407 -0.85 6.59 -22.52
CA PHE A 407 -2.02 6.29 -23.35
C PHE A 407 -2.96 5.29 -22.68
N PHE A 408 -4.24 5.61 -22.67
CA PHE A 408 -5.32 4.72 -22.25
C PHE A 408 -6.04 4.23 -23.51
N PHE A 409 -5.74 3.00 -23.93
CA PHE A 409 -6.42 2.34 -25.03
C PHE A 409 -7.75 1.76 -24.54
N HIS A 410 -8.83 2.01 -25.26
CA HIS A 410 -10.17 1.58 -24.86
C HIS A 410 -11.10 1.40 -26.07
N ASP A 411 -12.14 0.58 -25.92
CA ASP A 411 -13.26 0.45 -26.87
C ASP A 411 -14.57 1.06 -26.33
N GLY A 412 -14.49 1.77 -25.20
CA GLY A 412 -15.59 2.55 -24.63
C GLY A 412 -15.10 3.38 -23.45
N SER A 413 -15.65 4.58 -23.26
CA SER A 413 -15.32 5.37 -22.06
C SER A 413 -16.11 4.86 -20.87
N ASN A 414 -15.50 4.81 -19.68
CA ASN A 414 -16.18 4.43 -18.45
C ASN A 414 -15.97 5.46 -17.32
N LEU A 415 -16.76 5.35 -16.25
CA LEU A 415 -16.70 6.26 -15.11
C LEU A 415 -15.33 6.24 -14.40
N GLN A 416 -14.66 5.08 -14.35
CA GLN A 416 -13.37 4.94 -13.66
C GLN A 416 -12.27 5.75 -14.35
N MET A 417 -12.18 5.67 -15.68
CA MET A 417 -11.26 6.46 -16.50
C MET A 417 -11.53 7.95 -16.37
N GLU A 418 -12.79 8.38 -16.48
CA GLU A 418 -13.15 9.80 -16.37
C GLU A 418 -12.80 10.35 -14.99
N LYS A 419 -13.08 9.59 -13.92
CA LYS A 419 -12.71 9.96 -12.55
C LYS A 419 -11.19 10.07 -12.40
N ALA A 420 -10.41 9.13 -12.95
CA ALA A 420 -8.95 9.17 -12.90
C ALA A 420 -8.38 10.40 -13.61
N ILE A 421 -8.84 10.70 -14.83
CA ILE A 421 -8.44 11.89 -15.59
C ILE A 421 -8.79 13.17 -14.84
N LYS A 422 -10.01 13.24 -14.29
CA LYS A 422 -10.49 14.40 -13.53
C LYS A 422 -9.65 14.62 -12.27
N GLU A 423 -9.27 13.56 -11.57
CA GLU A 423 -8.42 13.63 -10.38
C GLU A 423 -7.02 14.14 -10.71
N ILE A 424 -6.37 13.58 -11.75
CA ILE A 424 -5.04 14.04 -12.20
C ILE A 424 -5.08 15.53 -12.56
N LYS A 425 -6.10 15.97 -13.32
CA LYS A 425 -6.30 17.38 -13.66
C LYS A 425 -6.54 18.26 -12.42
N LYS A 426 -7.31 17.77 -11.45
CA LYS A 426 -7.58 18.48 -10.20
C LYS A 426 -6.29 18.67 -9.39
N MET A 427 -5.46 17.64 -9.27
CA MET A 427 -4.17 17.72 -8.57
C MET A 427 -3.22 18.71 -9.26
N ASN A 428 -3.13 18.67 -10.59
CA ASN A 428 -2.36 19.66 -11.34
C ASN A 428 -2.85 21.11 -11.13
N LYS A 429 -4.17 21.29 -10.98
CA LYS A 429 -4.75 22.61 -10.67
C LYS A 429 -4.44 23.04 -9.24
N GLU A 430 -4.60 22.17 -8.24
CA GLU A 430 -4.25 22.44 -6.83
C GLU A 430 -2.77 22.81 -6.68
N ALA A 431 -1.89 22.21 -7.49
CA ALA A 431 -0.46 22.50 -7.54
C ALA A 431 -0.09 23.87 -8.13
N SER A 432 -1.03 24.52 -8.83
CA SER A 432 -0.80 25.80 -9.53
C SER A 432 -1.24 27.02 -8.72
N ILE A 433 -1.80 26.79 -7.52
CA ILE A 433 -2.24 27.78 -6.53
C ILE A 433 -1.23 27.73 -5.39
#